data_AF-A0A7X9Q9C2-F1
#
_entry.id   AF-A0A7X9Q9C2-F1
#
_cell.length_a   1.000
_cell.length_b   1.000
_cell.length_c   1.000
_cell.angle_alpha   90.00
_cell.angle_beta   90.00
_cell.angle_gamma   90.00
#
_symmetry.space_group_name_H-M   'P 1'
#
loop_
_entity.id
_entity.type
_entity.pdbx_description
1 polymer ?
#
loop_
_entity_poly.entity_id
_entity_poly.type
_entity_poly.pdbx_seq_one_letter_code
_entity_poly.pdbx_strand_id
1 'polypeptide(L)'
;MSIYALAVGVSDYSLIGEQNLDFCKNDIEHVSKALTKGLSVKPEQIFKIGENRVVKKQSLIDTLKNFKFDVEHEDTFIFYFSGHGCISRDGYHILVFSDGHIKTEDLIEYFNKINVKNKLLIFDTCHSGHFKINGLPSLDYESSLEKFLGTGYAILSSSSSNQYSYNHPDSEKQSSLFTSFFNDAIIARSLLKEGKKSLDDIINLLFQYMKIWNIKHPEYAQNPIFRSKLGGTIFFSVEQYIPYISNNYFLEQDKYRIYQVEPIHTASAKRYIVKIILKESLSLEDISKVHKEIVSIIMNIEVYTNEKDEKHWTGKLENNIFCYYGQSEDDILNSNFLCKTVWVDDTQDKSWWYRLSNRSKFINDVYFDINSNYKTLKEFYVTHTAEEATLIHQTKVILIHLVNLAERLIKAFNELLNGTSTEIQFIEEFEQISPLIKYYYFQESNLDLPSKEIKEWSAACTALSHTIHDFILFYSEHAIKNRTYDNRIACMKMTKTQYYKDLEKLKEEEKKIKYLINDVVIDLEK
;
A
#
# COMPACT_ATOMS: atom_id res chain seq x y z
N MET A 1 -16.41 8.46 -0.93
CA MET A 1 -16.19 7.82 0.39
C MET A 1 -16.23 8.90 1.46
N SER A 2 -17.30 8.93 2.25
CA SER A 2 -17.36 9.77 3.44
C SER A 2 -16.76 9.02 4.64
N ILE A 3 -16.30 9.78 5.63
CA ILE A 3 -15.88 9.23 6.91
C ILE A 3 -16.88 9.71 7.96
N TYR A 4 -17.54 8.77 8.62
CA TYR A 4 -18.44 9.01 9.73
C TYR A 4 -17.78 8.57 11.02
N ALA A 5 -17.82 9.40 12.06
CA ALA A 5 -17.20 9.09 13.34
C ALA A 5 -18.19 9.20 14.50
N LEU A 6 -18.07 8.30 15.47
CA LEU A 6 -18.73 8.37 16.76
C LEU A 6 -17.70 8.31 17.89
N ALA A 7 -17.56 9.40 18.63
CA ALA A 7 -16.69 9.48 19.81
C ALA A 7 -17.51 9.45 21.10
N VAL A 8 -17.26 8.47 21.96
CA VAL A 8 -17.98 8.25 23.22
C VAL A 8 -17.01 8.36 24.38
N GLY A 9 -17.29 9.26 25.32
CA GLY A 9 -16.46 9.51 26.50
C GLY A 9 -17.29 9.43 27.76
N VAL A 10 -17.04 8.45 28.62
CA VAL A 10 -17.83 8.27 29.85
C VAL A 10 -17.00 8.74 31.05
N SER A 11 -17.40 9.86 31.66
CA SER A 11 -16.65 10.51 32.74
C SER A 11 -17.32 10.40 34.11
N ASP A 12 -18.65 10.32 34.16
CA ASP A 12 -19.42 10.23 35.41
C ASP A 12 -20.06 8.85 35.56
N TYR A 13 -19.70 8.16 36.65
CA TYR A 13 -20.19 6.83 37.01
C TYR A 13 -20.87 6.81 38.39
N SER A 14 -21.22 7.99 38.91
CA SER A 14 -21.82 8.14 40.25
C SER A 14 -23.11 7.33 40.40
N LEU A 15 -23.86 7.14 39.31
CA LEU A 15 -25.09 6.34 39.26
C LEU A 15 -24.88 4.84 39.55
N ILE A 16 -23.68 4.31 39.31
CA ILE A 16 -23.33 2.90 39.57
C ILE A 16 -22.30 2.75 40.70
N GLY A 17 -21.93 3.85 41.36
CA GLY A 17 -21.01 3.85 42.51
C GLY A 17 -19.53 3.65 42.15
N GLU A 18 -19.13 3.88 40.90
CA GLU A 18 -17.74 3.74 40.44
C GLU A 18 -17.01 5.09 40.39
N GLN A 19 -15.68 5.05 40.30
CA GLN A 19 -14.84 6.25 40.26
C GLN A 19 -15.00 7.04 38.96
N ASN A 20 -15.11 8.36 39.05
CA ASN A 20 -15.19 9.25 37.89
C ASN A 20 -13.85 9.39 37.14
N LEU A 21 -13.93 9.56 35.82
CA LEU A 21 -12.79 9.76 34.92
C LEU A 21 -12.93 11.09 34.17
N ASP A 22 -12.41 12.17 34.75
CA ASP A 22 -12.64 13.53 34.24
C ASP A 22 -12.05 13.80 32.83
N PHE A 23 -11.04 13.02 32.41
CA PHE A 23 -10.35 13.23 31.14
C PHE A 23 -11.10 12.67 29.92
N CYS A 24 -12.04 11.73 30.06
CA CYS A 24 -12.73 11.11 28.91
C CYS A 24 -13.54 12.12 28.08
N LYS A 25 -14.06 13.19 28.71
CA LYS A 25 -14.69 14.32 28.01
C LYS A 25 -13.69 15.07 27.12
N ASN A 26 -12.44 15.23 27.57
CA ASN A 26 -11.42 15.91 26.79
C ASN A 26 -10.92 15.01 25.65
N ASP A 27 -10.83 13.71 25.89
CA ASP A 27 -10.46 12.72 24.87
C ASP A 27 -11.35 12.80 23.63
N ILE A 28 -12.68 12.79 23.81
CA ILE A 28 -13.62 12.87 22.68
C ILE A 28 -13.46 14.17 21.88
N GLU A 29 -13.13 15.28 22.54
CA GLU A 29 -12.88 16.56 21.88
C GLU A 29 -11.56 16.55 21.12
N HIS A 30 -10.50 16.00 21.72
CA HIS A 30 -9.18 15.88 21.09
C HIS A 30 -9.19 14.94 19.89
N VAL A 31 -9.84 13.78 20.00
CA VAL A 31 -10.01 12.84 18.88
C VAL A 31 -10.81 13.49 17.76
N SER A 32 -11.91 14.19 18.07
CA SER A 32 -12.71 14.89 17.05
C SER A 32 -11.87 15.92 16.27
N LYS A 33 -11.04 16.70 16.97
CA LYS A 33 -10.09 17.64 16.35
C LYS A 33 -9.03 16.93 15.53
N ALA A 34 -8.48 15.82 16.04
CA ALA A 34 -7.46 15.05 15.34
C ALA A 34 -8.00 14.41 14.06
N LEU A 35 -9.21 13.84 14.09
CA LEU A 35 -9.89 13.29 12.91
C LEU A 35 -10.12 14.38 11.84
N THR A 36 -10.59 15.56 12.27
CA THR A 36 -10.79 16.71 11.37
C THR A 36 -9.47 17.19 10.75
N LYS A 37 -8.43 17.39 11.57
CA LYS A 37 -7.15 17.96 11.14
C LYS A 37 -6.26 16.96 10.40
N GLY A 38 -6.26 15.71 10.85
CA GLY A 38 -5.32 14.69 10.42
C GLY A 38 -5.83 13.80 9.29
N LEU A 39 -7.15 13.56 9.24
CA LEU A 39 -7.82 12.69 8.26
C LEU A 39 -8.90 13.42 7.43
N SER A 40 -9.05 14.74 7.58
CA SER A 40 -10.03 15.55 6.85
C SER A 40 -11.49 15.11 7.01
N VAL A 41 -11.83 14.51 8.16
CA VAL A 41 -13.22 14.17 8.50
C VAL A 41 -14.03 15.46 8.68
N LYS A 42 -15.19 15.57 8.04
CA LYS A 42 -16.01 16.77 8.17
C LYS A 42 -16.62 16.85 9.58
N PRO A 43 -16.60 18.01 10.26
CA PRO A 43 -17.14 18.14 11.61
C PRO A 43 -18.58 17.66 11.75
N GLU A 44 -19.44 17.89 10.76
CA GLU A 44 -20.83 17.43 10.73
C GLU A 44 -21.00 15.91 10.62
N GLN A 45 -19.93 15.18 10.31
CA GLN A 45 -19.90 13.71 10.25
C GLN A 45 -19.32 13.10 11.54
N ILE A 46 -18.95 13.93 12.52
CA ILE A 46 -18.44 13.50 13.83
C ILE A 46 -19.52 13.71 14.89
N PHE A 47 -20.03 12.60 15.42
CA PHE A 47 -20.98 12.58 16.53
C PHE A 47 -20.23 12.36 17.84
N LYS A 48 -20.58 13.12 18.87
CA LYS A 48 -20.00 13.01 20.22
C LYS A 48 -21.08 12.64 21.24
N ILE A 49 -20.76 11.72 22.14
CA ILE A 49 -21.59 11.41 23.31
C ILE A 49 -20.70 11.51 24.56
N GLY A 50 -21.16 12.19 25.60
CA GLY A 50 -20.42 12.36 26.86
C GLY A 50 -19.90 13.76 27.14
N GLU A 51 -20.28 14.77 26.36
CA GLU A 51 -19.93 16.18 26.64
C GLU A 51 -20.49 16.67 27.99
N ASN A 52 -21.62 16.09 28.39
CA ASN A 52 -22.26 16.25 29.71
C ASN A 52 -21.74 15.23 30.75
N ARG A 53 -20.65 14.51 30.46
CA ARG A 53 -19.97 13.49 31.30
C ARG A 53 -20.73 12.18 31.50
N VAL A 54 -22.06 12.18 31.38
CA VAL A 54 -22.93 11.01 31.59
C VAL A 54 -23.29 10.37 30.25
N VAL A 55 -23.04 9.07 30.11
CA VAL A 55 -23.39 8.30 28.91
C VAL A 55 -24.19 7.08 29.32
N LYS A 56 -25.45 7.02 28.87
CA LYS A 56 -26.32 5.86 29.04
C LYS A 56 -26.21 4.93 27.85
N LYS A 57 -26.40 3.62 28.06
CA LYS A 57 -26.41 2.63 26.96
C LYS A 57 -27.42 2.97 25.86
N GLN A 58 -28.60 3.47 26.24
CA GLN A 58 -29.64 3.86 25.28
C GLN A 58 -29.19 5.02 24.39
N SER A 59 -28.40 5.97 24.92
CA SER A 59 -27.90 7.11 24.15
C SER A 59 -26.95 6.68 23.03
N LEU A 60 -26.15 5.63 23.26
CA LEU A 60 -25.33 5.02 22.20
C LEU A 60 -26.21 4.46 21.08
N ILE A 61 -27.21 3.66 21.42
CA ILE A 61 -28.13 3.05 20.46
C ILE A 61 -28.88 4.11 19.65
N ASP A 62 -29.39 5.15 20.32
CA ASP A 62 -30.15 6.20 19.65
C ASP A 62 -29.29 7.05 18.72
N THR A 63 -28.02 7.27 19.09
CA THR A 63 -27.07 7.97 18.22
C THR A 63 -26.68 7.12 17.01
N LEU A 64 -26.51 5.81 17.19
CA LEU A 64 -26.20 4.89 16.09
C LEU A 64 -27.31 4.86 15.03
N LYS A 65 -28.58 5.03 15.44
CA LYS A 65 -29.72 5.14 14.50
C LYS A 65 -29.70 6.43 13.67
N ASN A 66 -28.96 7.45 14.08
CA ASN A 66 -28.88 8.72 13.36
C ASN A 66 -27.87 8.70 12.21
N PHE A 67 -26.98 7.70 12.15
CA PHE A 67 -26.03 7.58 11.04
C PHE A 67 -26.78 7.22 9.75
N LYS A 68 -26.53 8.03 8.72
CA LYS A 68 -27.03 7.82 7.36
C LYS A 68 -25.85 7.51 6.48
N PHE A 69 -25.53 6.22 6.38
CA PHE A 69 -24.46 5.73 5.51
C PHE A 69 -24.91 5.69 4.06
N ASP A 70 -23.95 5.75 3.15
CA ASP A 70 -24.14 5.63 1.71
C ASP A 70 -24.79 4.29 1.35
N VAL A 71 -25.67 4.34 0.34
CA VAL A 71 -26.34 3.18 -0.24
C VAL A 71 -25.35 2.32 -1.02
N GLU A 72 -24.28 2.91 -1.57
CA GLU A 72 -23.21 2.15 -2.22
C GLU A 72 -22.25 1.48 -1.22
N HIS A 73 -22.47 1.72 0.08
CA HIS A 73 -21.68 1.14 1.18
C HIS A 73 -20.18 1.47 1.12
N GLU A 74 -19.77 2.52 0.40
CA GLU A 74 -18.37 2.95 0.25
C GLU A 74 -17.88 3.85 1.40
N ASP A 75 -18.61 3.97 2.50
CA ASP A 75 -18.20 4.80 3.64
C ASP A 75 -17.21 4.11 4.59
N THR A 76 -16.47 4.94 5.33
CA THR A 76 -15.68 4.52 6.50
C THR A 76 -16.41 4.92 7.78
N PHE A 77 -16.57 3.97 8.70
CA PHE A 77 -17.09 4.26 10.04
C PHE A 77 -15.98 4.18 11.10
N ILE A 78 -15.80 5.23 11.91
CA ILE A 78 -14.86 5.26 13.02
C ILE A 78 -15.64 5.29 14.33
N PHE A 79 -15.44 4.31 15.19
CA PHE A 79 -15.96 4.31 16.55
C PHE A 79 -14.80 4.49 17.53
N TYR A 80 -14.92 5.43 18.45
CA TYR A 80 -13.96 5.68 19.51
C TYR A 80 -14.68 5.68 20.86
N PHE A 81 -14.15 4.92 21.82
CA PHE A 81 -14.65 4.85 23.18
C PHE A 81 -13.55 5.14 24.19
N SER A 82 -13.77 6.05 25.13
CA SER A 82 -12.91 6.31 26.30
C SER A 82 -13.72 6.19 27.59
N GLY A 83 -13.23 5.39 28.54
CA GLY A 83 -13.88 5.17 29.81
C GLY A 83 -13.34 3.96 30.58
N HIS A 84 -14.11 3.50 31.56
CA HIS A 84 -13.81 2.28 32.30
C HIS A 84 -14.06 1.04 31.45
N GLY A 85 -13.17 0.07 31.63
CA GLY A 85 -13.31 -1.29 31.09
C GLY A 85 -12.66 -2.28 32.04
N CYS A 86 -13.23 -3.48 32.11
CA CYS A 86 -12.71 -4.53 32.96
C CYS A 86 -13.10 -5.91 32.43
N ILE A 87 -12.50 -6.95 33.01
CA ILE A 87 -12.91 -8.32 32.76
C ILE A 87 -14.04 -8.66 33.73
N SER A 88 -15.21 -8.98 33.17
CA SER A 88 -16.36 -9.46 33.93
C SER A 88 -16.06 -10.81 34.60
N ARG A 89 -16.91 -11.22 35.56
CA ARG A 89 -16.78 -12.51 36.25
C ARG A 89 -16.80 -13.71 35.31
N ASP A 90 -17.50 -13.58 34.19
CA ASP A 90 -17.63 -14.62 33.17
C ASP A 90 -16.45 -14.62 32.16
N GLY A 91 -15.42 -13.79 32.38
CA GLY A 91 -14.21 -13.74 31.56
C GLY A 91 -14.30 -12.86 30.32
N TYR A 92 -15.38 -12.09 30.13
CA TYR A 92 -15.53 -11.18 28.98
C TYR A 92 -15.10 -9.75 29.31
N HIS A 93 -14.44 -9.08 28.37
CA HIS A 93 -14.18 -7.64 28.47
C HIS A 93 -15.46 -6.82 28.28
N ILE A 94 -15.74 -5.92 29.23
CA ILE A 94 -16.92 -5.05 29.22
C ILE A 94 -16.51 -3.58 29.13
N LEU A 95 -17.31 -2.79 28.42
CA LEU A 95 -17.27 -1.33 28.42
C LEU A 95 -18.29 -0.81 29.43
N VAL A 96 -17.86 0.05 30.34
CA VAL A 96 -18.70 0.58 31.41
C VAL A 96 -19.32 1.91 30.99
N PHE A 97 -20.62 2.03 31.18
CA PHE A 97 -21.44 3.21 30.94
C PHE A 97 -21.93 3.76 32.28
N SER A 98 -22.47 4.98 32.29
CA SER A 98 -23.01 5.59 33.50
C SER A 98 -24.21 4.82 34.08
N ASP A 99 -24.87 3.94 33.31
CA ASP A 99 -26.05 3.18 33.73
C ASP A 99 -25.90 1.65 33.59
N GLY A 100 -24.67 1.15 33.43
CA GLY A 100 -24.39 -0.28 33.34
C GLY A 100 -23.19 -0.60 32.47
N HIS A 101 -23.21 -1.74 31.78
CA HIS A 101 -22.10 -2.17 30.93
C HIS A 101 -22.61 -2.88 29.67
N ILE A 102 -21.72 -2.97 28.66
CA ILE A 102 -21.92 -3.70 27.41
C ILE A 102 -20.69 -4.60 27.18
N LYS A 103 -20.88 -5.85 26.76
CA LYS A 103 -19.76 -6.70 26.36
C LYS A 103 -19.14 -6.17 25.07
N THR A 104 -17.82 -6.07 25.04
CA THR A 104 -17.10 -5.48 23.89
C THR A 104 -17.32 -6.29 22.63
N GLU A 105 -17.33 -7.62 22.75
CA GLU A 105 -17.58 -8.52 21.62
C GLU A 105 -18.99 -8.39 21.07
N ASP A 106 -20.02 -8.21 21.91
CA ASP A 106 -21.40 -7.96 21.45
C ASP A 106 -21.49 -6.65 20.65
N LEU A 107 -20.74 -5.62 21.08
CA LEU A 107 -20.68 -4.34 20.38
C LEU A 107 -19.92 -4.44 19.05
N ILE A 108 -18.80 -5.18 19.02
CA ILE A 108 -18.07 -5.46 17.77
C ILE A 108 -18.97 -6.21 16.78
N GLU A 109 -19.71 -7.21 17.24
CA GLU A 109 -20.65 -7.98 16.39
C GLU A 109 -21.81 -7.11 15.90
N TYR A 110 -22.30 -6.18 16.73
CA TYR A 110 -23.25 -5.17 16.28
C TYR A 110 -22.66 -4.30 15.16
N PHE A 111 -21.45 -3.77 15.35
CA PHE A 111 -20.79 -2.94 14.34
C PHE A 111 -20.46 -3.71 13.06
N ASN A 112 -20.12 -4.99 13.15
CA ASN A 112 -19.88 -5.86 12.00
C ASN A 112 -21.08 -5.90 11.04
N LYS A 113 -22.31 -5.77 11.57
CA LYS A 113 -23.56 -5.74 10.79
C LYS A 113 -23.85 -4.39 10.12
N ILE A 114 -23.11 -3.33 10.45
CA ILE A 114 -23.27 -2.03 9.79
C ILE A 114 -22.74 -2.14 8.36
N ASN A 115 -23.59 -1.82 7.38
CA ASN A 115 -23.25 -1.96 5.97
C ASN A 115 -22.47 -0.74 5.46
N VAL A 116 -21.16 -0.79 5.69
CA VAL A 116 -20.15 0.18 5.24
C VAL A 116 -18.88 -0.59 4.89
N LYS A 117 -18.07 -0.05 3.99
CA LYS A 117 -16.88 -0.69 3.45
C LYS A 117 -15.91 -1.08 4.55
N ASN A 118 -15.49 -0.11 5.35
CA ASN A 118 -14.60 -0.37 6.48
C ASN A 118 -15.03 0.32 7.77
N LYS A 119 -14.59 -0.29 8.87
CA LYS A 119 -14.81 0.19 10.23
C LYS A 119 -13.47 0.24 10.98
N LEU A 120 -13.23 1.32 11.72
CA LEU A 120 -12.13 1.42 12.67
C LEU A 120 -12.72 1.57 14.08
N LEU A 121 -12.57 0.55 14.91
CA LEU A 121 -13.09 0.51 16.27
C LEU A 121 -11.94 0.72 17.25
N ILE A 122 -12.01 1.78 18.06
CA ILE A 122 -10.95 2.18 18.97
C ILE A 122 -11.48 2.14 20.40
N PHE A 123 -10.85 1.33 21.24
CA PHE A 123 -11.25 1.14 22.64
C PHE A 123 -10.14 1.60 23.57
N ASP A 124 -10.36 2.76 24.20
CA ASP A 124 -9.47 3.30 25.22
C ASP A 124 -9.99 3.00 26.63
N THR A 125 -9.77 1.75 27.05
CA THR A 125 -10.14 1.25 28.36
C THR A 125 -9.08 0.28 28.90
N CYS A 126 -9.06 0.06 30.21
CA CYS A 126 -8.25 -0.99 30.83
C CYS A 126 -8.64 -2.37 30.28
N HIS A 127 -7.65 -3.27 30.13
CA HIS A 127 -7.83 -4.64 29.62
C HIS A 127 -8.44 -4.77 28.23
N SER A 128 -8.47 -3.68 27.45
CA SER A 128 -9.17 -3.60 26.16
C SER A 128 -8.64 -4.54 25.08
N GLY A 129 -7.45 -5.11 25.25
CA GLY A 129 -6.89 -6.15 24.38
C GLY A 129 -7.50 -7.55 24.55
N HIS A 130 -8.38 -7.75 25.55
CA HIS A 130 -9.05 -9.02 25.85
C HIS A 130 -10.30 -9.24 24.96
N PHE A 131 -10.08 -9.33 23.65
CA PHE A 131 -11.10 -9.70 22.66
C PHE A 131 -10.49 -10.65 21.63
N LYS A 132 -11.33 -11.41 20.93
CA LYS A 132 -10.89 -12.24 19.80
C LYS A 132 -11.55 -11.78 18.50
N ILE A 133 -10.82 -11.89 17.40
CA ILE A 133 -11.38 -11.78 16.05
C ILE A 133 -11.42 -13.17 15.45
N ASN A 134 -12.61 -13.59 15.01
CA ASN A 134 -12.80 -14.86 14.34
C ASN A 134 -12.63 -14.70 12.82
N GLY A 135 -11.87 -15.62 12.23
CA GLY A 135 -11.61 -15.67 10.78
C GLY A 135 -10.45 -14.80 10.29
N LEU A 136 -10.32 -14.77 8.98
CA LEU A 136 -9.42 -13.92 8.18
C LEU A 136 -10.28 -13.25 7.10
N PRO A 137 -9.87 -12.10 6.56
CA PRO A 137 -10.35 -11.69 5.25
C PRO A 137 -9.88 -12.75 4.24
N SER A 138 -10.78 -13.19 3.36
CA SER A 138 -10.44 -14.13 2.29
C SER A 138 -10.74 -13.47 0.97
N LEU A 139 -9.75 -13.44 0.08
CA LEU A 139 -10.00 -13.17 -1.33
C LEU A 139 -10.49 -14.50 -1.94
N ASP A 140 -11.69 -14.49 -2.50
CA ASP A 140 -12.23 -15.64 -3.24
C ASP A 140 -12.34 -15.29 -4.73
N TYR A 141 -12.62 -16.29 -5.56
CA TYR A 141 -12.69 -16.09 -7.01
C TYR A 141 -13.90 -15.24 -7.44
N GLU A 142 -15.00 -15.36 -6.70
CA GLU A 142 -16.27 -14.68 -6.99
C GLU A 142 -16.28 -13.20 -6.54
N SER A 143 -15.44 -12.85 -5.57
CA SER A 143 -15.23 -11.49 -5.08
C SER A 143 -14.15 -10.80 -5.90
N SER A 144 -14.53 -9.68 -6.54
CA SER A 144 -13.55 -8.79 -7.17
C SER A 144 -12.56 -8.27 -6.13
N LEU A 145 -11.29 -8.07 -6.51
CA LEU A 145 -10.27 -7.45 -5.67
C LEU A 145 -10.76 -6.11 -5.06
N GLU A 146 -11.53 -5.34 -5.82
CA GLU A 146 -12.16 -4.09 -5.37
C GLU A 146 -13.06 -4.26 -4.13
N LYS A 147 -13.80 -5.38 -4.04
CA LYS A 147 -14.66 -5.71 -2.89
C LYS A 147 -13.86 -6.24 -1.70
N PHE A 148 -12.71 -6.86 -1.94
CA PHE A 148 -11.81 -7.32 -0.88
C PHE A 148 -11.07 -6.14 -0.23
N LEU A 149 -10.56 -5.21 -1.05
CA LEU A 149 -9.66 -4.16 -0.60
C LEU A 149 -10.32 -3.09 0.25
N GLY A 150 -9.72 -2.90 1.43
CA GLY A 150 -10.20 -1.98 2.43
C GLY A 150 -11.58 -2.35 2.95
N THR A 151 -12.05 -3.60 2.79
CA THR A 151 -13.36 -4.04 3.27
C THR A 151 -13.22 -4.85 4.57
N GLY A 152 -14.08 -4.56 5.55
CA GLY A 152 -14.12 -5.27 6.83
C GLY A 152 -14.00 -4.33 8.02
N TYR A 153 -13.24 -4.72 9.03
CA TYR A 153 -13.02 -3.87 10.21
C TYR A 153 -11.64 -4.05 10.82
N ALA A 154 -11.18 -3.00 11.50
CA ALA A 154 -9.98 -3.02 12.32
C ALA A 154 -10.31 -2.57 13.74
N ILE A 155 -9.62 -3.16 14.71
CA ILE A 155 -9.77 -2.87 16.12
C ILE A 155 -8.42 -2.43 16.67
N LEU A 156 -8.41 -1.30 17.35
CA LEU A 156 -7.26 -0.77 18.07
C LEU A 156 -7.64 -0.60 19.54
N SER A 157 -6.99 -1.33 20.43
CA SER A 157 -7.18 -1.22 21.86
C SER A 157 -6.04 -0.47 22.50
N SER A 158 -6.32 0.30 23.56
CA SER A 158 -5.29 1.12 24.20
C SER A 158 -4.31 0.33 25.06
N SER A 159 -4.71 -0.84 25.57
CA SER A 159 -3.86 -1.70 26.39
C SER A 159 -4.02 -3.18 26.06
N SER A 160 -3.06 -3.99 26.52
CA SER A 160 -3.15 -5.46 26.43
C SER A 160 -4.19 -6.01 27.41
N SER A 161 -4.53 -7.30 27.28
CA SER A 161 -5.53 -7.97 28.11
C SER A 161 -5.24 -7.94 29.62
N ASN A 162 -3.98 -7.71 30.02
CA ASN A 162 -3.52 -7.75 31.41
C ASN A 162 -3.03 -6.38 31.91
N GLN A 163 -3.28 -5.30 31.18
CA GLN A 163 -2.78 -3.96 31.50
C GLN A 163 -3.90 -2.94 31.68
N TYR A 164 -3.69 -2.02 32.61
CA TYR A 164 -4.49 -0.80 32.73
C TYR A 164 -4.21 0.17 31.58
N SER A 165 -5.13 1.11 31.35
CA SER A 165 -4.93 2.30 30.52
C SER A 165 -4.85 3.52 31.44
N TYR A 166 -3.95 4.45 31.14
CA TYR A 166 -3.62 5.56 32.04
C TYR A 166 -4.01 6.93 31.48
N ASN A 167 -4.23 7.89 32.38
CA ASN A 167 -4.22 9.30 32.02
C ASN A 167 -2.81 9.74 31.62
N HIS A 168 -2.70 10.70 30.72
CA HIS A 168 -1.41 11.30 30.40
C HIS A 168 -0.90 12.09 31.63
N PRO A 169 0.36 11.92 32.07
CA PRO A 169 0.85 12.57 33.28
C PRO A 169 1.16 14.05 33.08
N ASP A 170 1.39 14.49 31.85
CA ASP A 170 1.44 15.92 31.51
C ASP A 170 0.04 16.54 31.69
N SER A 171 -0.08 17.41 32.69
CA SER A 171 -1.32 18.12 33.02
C SER A 171 -1.79 19.08 31.94
N GLU A 172 -0.92 19.48 30.99
CA GLU A 172 -1.33 20.32 29.86
C GLU A 172 -2.12 19.52 28.81
N LYS A 173 -1.84 18.22 28.66
CA LYS A 173 -2.56 17.37 27.70
C LYS A 173 -4.00 17.08 28.12
N GLN A 174 -4.25 16.93 29.42
CA GLN A 174 -5.58 16.66 30.01
C GLN A 174 -6.37 15.52 29.31
N SER A 175 -5.68 14.52 28.79
CA SER A 175 -6.24 13.40 28.01
C SER A 175 -5.73 12.07 28.54
N SER A 176 -6.24 10.95 28.04
CA SER A 176 -5.58 9.67 28.23
C SER A 176 -4.21 9.63 27.52
N LEU A 177 -3.32 8.77 27.99
CA LEU A 177 -2.00 8.55 27.42
C LEU A 177 -2.09 8.06 25.97
N PHE A 178 -2.88 7.01 25.75
CA PHE A 178 -3.10 6.42 24.44
C PHE A 178 -3.70 7.43 23.46
N THR A 179 -4.76 8.13 23.89
CA THR A 179 -5.46 9.09 23.03
C THR A 179 -4.56 10.25 22.62
N SER A 180 -3.71 10.72 23.54
CA SER A 180 -2.66 11.69 23.23
C SER A 180 -1.77 11.22 22.08
N PHE A 181 -1.16 10.04 22.18
CA PHE A 181 -0.25 9.54 21.14
C PHE A 181 -0.97 9.13 19.85
N PHE A 182 -2.20 8.63 19.95
CA PHE A 182 -3.03 8.32 18.78
C PHE A 182 -3.34 9.60 17.98
N ASN A 183 -3.70 10.68 18.68
CA ASN A 183 -3.92 11.98 18.05
C ASN A 183 -2.64 12.51 17.41
N ASP A 184 -1.49 12.42 18.10
CA ASP A 184 -0.17 12.81 17.57
C ASP A 184 0.15 12.03 16.27
N ALA A 185 -0.12 10.72 16.23
CA ALA A 185 0.09 9.89 15.05
C ALA A 185 -0.87 10.26 13.90
N ILE A 186 -2.15 10.51 14.19
CA ILE A 186 -3.14 10.92 13.19
C ILE A 186 -2.75 12.25 12.54
N ILE A 187 -2.32 13.25 13.33
CA ILE A 187 -2.02 14.58 12.79
C ILE A 187 -0.66 14.67 12.10
N ALA A 188 0.21 13.67 12.28
CA ALA A 188 1.56 13.66 11.71
C ALA A 188 1.53 13.80 10.18
N ARG A 189 2.02 14.93 9.67
CA ARG A 189 2.10 15.18 8.21
C ARG A 189 3.16 14.30 7.53
N SER A 190 4.13 13.77 8.26
CA SER A 190 5.15 12.84 7.71
C SER A 190 4.56 11.54 7.17
N LEU A 191 3.34 11.17 7.59
CA LEU A 191 2.63 9.99 7.08
C LEU A 191 1.87 10.24 5.77
N LEU A 192 1.76 11.51 5.34
CA LEU A 192 1.02 11.89 4.16
C LEU A 192 1.82 11.57 2.89
N LYS A 193 1.28 10.69 2.06
CA LYS A 193 1.88 10.22 0.81
C LYS A 193 0.83 10.35 -0.28
N GLU A 194 1.12 11.12 -1.34
CA GLU A 194 0.20 11.30 -2.48
C GLU A 194 -1.23 11.72 -2.04
N GLY A 195 -1.31 12.63 -1.07
CA GLY A 195 -2.58 13.14 -0.53
C GLY A 195 -3.33 12.19 0.41
N LYS A 196 -2.78 10.99 0.69
CA LYS A 196 -3.41 9.96 1.51
C LYS A 196 -2.58 9.58 2.75
N LYS A 197 -3.24 9.05 3.78
CA LYS A 197 -2.61 8.36 4.92
C LYS A 197 -3.13 6.94 5.01
N SER A 198 -2.25 5.97 5.26
CA SER A 198 -2.67 4.59 5.53
C SER A 198 -2.91 4.37 7.03
N LEU A 199 -3.90 3.56 7.38
CA LEU A 199 -4.13 3.13 8.77
C LEU A 199 -2.91 2.39 9.33
N ASP A 200 -2.24 1.56 8.51
CA ASP A 200 -1.03 0.84 8.92
C ASP A 200 0.11 1.77 9.33
N ASP A 201 0.37 2.84 8.56
CA ASP A 201 1.40 3.84 8.89
C ASP A 201 1.06 4.57 10.21
N ILE A 202 -0.22 4.89 10.43
CA ILE A 202 -0.69 5.54 11.68
C ILE A 202 -0.44 4.62 12.88
N ILE A 203 -0.80 3.34 12.77
CA ILE A 203 -0.60 2.35 13.85
C ILE A 203 0.89 2.12 14.11
N ASN A 204 1.70 2.01 13.05
CA ASN A 204 3.14 1.84 13.20
C ASN A 204 3.78 3.01 13.95
N LEU A 205 3.36 4.25 13.67
CA LEU A 205 3.85 5.44 14.37
C LEU A 205 3.36 5.48 15.83
N LEU A 206 2.08 5.18 16.07
CA LEU A 206 1.53 5.05 17.43
C LEU A 206 2.33 4.03 18.26
N PHE A 207 2.59 2.85 17.70
CA PHE A 207 3.32 1.79 18.39
C PHE A 207 4.77 2.20 18.67
N GLN A 208 5.39 3.02 17.80
CA GLN A 208 6.70 3.60 18.07
C GLN A 208 6.66 4.58 19.25
N TYR A 209 5.67 5.46 19.32
CA TYR A 209 5.49 6.38 20.46
C TYR A 209 5.30 5.61 21.77
N MET A 210 4.43 4.60 21.79
CA MET A 210 4.19 3.77 22.97
C MET A 210 5.40 2.93 23.36
N LYS A 211 6.19 2.42 22.39
CA LYS A 211 7.46 1.72 22.67
C LYS A 211 8.44 2.65 23.40
N ILE A 212 8.59 3.89 22.92
CA ILE A 212 9.47 4.89 23.56
C ILE A 212 8.95 5.25 24.96
N TRP A 213 7.64 5.40 25.12
CA TRP A 213 7.00 5.63 26.42
C TRP A 213 7.31 4.50 27.41
N ASN A 214 7.06 3.24 27.03
CA ASN A 214 7.23 2.08 27.90
C ASN A 214 8.69 1.88 28.34
N ILE A 215 9.66 2.26 27.51
CA ILE A 215 11.09 2.23 27.87
C ILE A 215 11.40 3.25 28.97
N LYS A 216 10.77 4.43 28.92
CA LYS A 216 11.02 5.54 29.86
C LYS A 216 10.19 5.41 31.15
N HIS A 217 9.04 4.76 31.08
CA HIS A 217 8.04 4.64 32.16
C HIS A 217 7.55 3.20 32.32
N PRO A 218 8.44 2.24 32.69
CA PRO A 218 8.10 0.82 32.76
C PRO A 218 6.97 0.51 33.73
N GLU A 219 6.80 1.30 34.80
CA GLU A 219 5.75 1.16 35.80
C GLU A 219 4.35 1.58 35.28
N TYR A 220 4.30 2.43 34.26
CA TYR A 220 3.09 2.85 33.54
C TYR A 220 3.08 2.31 32.11
N ALA A 221 3.74 1.16 31.90
CA ALA A 221 3.80 0.56 30.58
C ALA A 221 2.42 0.16 30.09
N GLN A 222 2.13 0.54 28.85
CA GLN A 222 0.85 0.31 28.20
C GLN A 222 1.13 -0.11 26.75
N ASN A 223 0.69 -1.32 26.36
CA ASN A 223 0.92 -1.85 25.01
C ASN A 223 -0.42 -1.91 24.27
N PRO A 224 -0.64 -1.05 23.26
CA PRO A 224 -1.83 -1.14 22.42
C PRO A 224 -1.87 -2.46 21.64
N ILE A 225 -3.08 -2.94 21.33
CA ILE A 225 -3.28 -4.14 20.51
C ILE A 225 -3.98 -3.74 19.22
N PHE A 226 -3.46 -4.18 18.08
CA PHE A 226 -4.09 -3.99 16.78
C PHE A 226 -4.46 -5.34 16.18
N ARG A 227 -5.74 -5.50 15.83
CA ARG A 227 -6.23 -6.66 15.09
C ARG A 227 -7.14 -6.21 13.97
N SER A 228 -7.08 -6.89 12.84
CA SER A 228 -7.85 -6.50 11.66
C SER A 228 -8.41 -7.71 10.92
N LYS A 229 -9.57 -7.49 10.31
CA LYS A 229 -10.19 -8.34 9.30
C LYS A 229 -10.44 -7.52 8.02
N LEU A 230 -9.51 -6.63 7.68
CA LEU A 230 -9.52 -5.86 6.44
C LEU A 230 -8.77 -6.63 5.35
N GLY A 231 -9.28 -6.68 4.12
CA GLY A 231 -8.43 -6.99 2.98
C GLY A 231 -7.47 -5.83 2.72
N GLY A 232 -6.18 -5.98 3.00
CA GLY A 232 -5.23 -4.86 2.94
C GLY A 232 -5.37 -3.85 4.10
N THR A 233 -5.43 -2.55 3.80
CA THR A 233 -5.52 -1.47 4.81
C THR A 233 -6.53 -0.38 4.41
N ILE A 234 -6.82 0.54 5.32
CA ILE A 234 -7.65 1.73 5.02
C ILE A 234 -6.72 2.86 4.56
N PHE A 235 -7.03 3.48 3.42
CA PHE A 235 -6.41 4.71 2.98
C PHE A 235 -7.37 5.89 3.17
N PHE A 236 -6.99 6.84 4.02
CA PHE A 236 -7.72 8.08 4.25
C PHE A 236 -7.26 9.14 3.26
N SER A 237 -8.18 9.69 2.47
CA SER A 237 -7.89 10.81 1.56
C SER A 237 -7.93 12.12 2.34
N VAL A 238 -6.78 12.79 2.46
CA VAL A 238 -6.62 13.97 3.33
C VAL A 238 -6.56 15.25 2.52
N GLU A 239 -5.80 15.27 1.44
CA GLU A 239 -5.67 16.42 0.55
C GLU A 239 -5.64 15.98 -0.91
N GLN A 240 -6.01 16.88 -1.82
CA GLN A 240 -5.91 16.61 -3.25
C GLN A 240 -4.44 16.51 -3.64
N TYR A 241 -4.07 15.40 -4.28
CA TYR A 241 -2.75 15.23 -4.87
C TYR A 241 -2.86 15.40 -6.38
N ILE A 242 -2.05 16.33 -6.91
CA ILE A 242 -1.90 16.52 -8.35
C ILE A 242 -0.55 15.91 -8.72
N PRO A 243 -0.54 14.72 -9.36
CA PRO A 243 0.71 14.10 -9.76
C PRO A 243 1.41 14.97 -10.80
N TYR A 244 2.75 14.94 -10.79
CA TYR A 244 3.54 15.52 -11.87
C TYR A 244 3.26 14.75 -13.16
N ILE A 245 2.81 15.45 -14.20
CA ILE A 245 2.57 14.85 -15.51
C ILE A 245 3.81 15.08 -16.35
N SER A 246 4.58 14.02 -16.58
CA SER A 246 5.68 14.04 -17.54
C SER A 246 5.12 14.34 -18.94
N ASN A 247 5.67 15.35 -19.61
CA ASN A 247 5.35 15.63 -21.01
C ASN A 247 5.93 14.53 -21.89
N ASN A 248 5.12 13.58 -22.32
CA ASN A 248 5.56 12.58 -23.28
C ASN A 248 5.79 13.25 -24.65
N TYR A 249 6.96 13.02 -25.24
CA TYR A 249 7.26 13.49 -26.58
C TYR A 249 7.03 12.37 -27.61
N PHE A 250 6.17 12.63 -28.57
CA PHE A 250 5.87 11.75 -29.69
C PHE A 250 6.12 12.49 -31.00
N LEU A 251 6.70 11.79 -31.98
CA LEU A 251 6.91 12.34 -33.31
C LEU A 251 6.68 11.26 -34.36
N GLU A 252 5.90 11.60 -35.39
CA GLU A 252 5.62 10.74 -36.53
C GLU A 252 6.36 11.26 -37.77
N GLN A 253 7.24 10.44 -38.35
CA GLN A 253 7.95 10.74 -39.60
C GLN A 253 7.69 9.62 -40.63
N ASP A 254 8.06 9.83 -41.90
CA ASP A 254 7.81 8.83 -42.96
C ASP A 254 8.50 7.48 -42.70
N LYS A 255 9.74 7.50 -42.18
CA LYS A 255 10.57 6.30 -42.00
C LYS A 255 10.55 5.72 -40.58
N TYR A 256 10.19 6.53 -39.59
CA TYR A 256 10.22 6.15 -38.19
C TYR A 256 9.20 6.95 -37.38
N ARG A 257 8.90 6.48 -36.17
CA ARG A 257 8.22 7.27 -35.14
C ARG A 257 9.03 7.25 -33.84
N ILE A 258 9.13 8.40 -33.18
CA ILE A 258 9.57 8.47 -31.79
C ILE A 258 8.37 8.06 -30.96
N TYR A 259 8.45 6.84 -30.43
CA TYR A 259 7.38 6.25 -29.64
C TYR A 259 7.39 6.78 -28.21
N GLN A 260 8.57 7.01 -27.62
CA GLN A 260 8.66 7.54 -26.27
C GLN A 260 10.04 8.17 -26.04
N VAL A 261 10.07 9.23 -25.24
CA VAL A 261 11.29 9.79 -24.66
C VAL A 261 11.22 9.66 -23.15
N GLU A 262 12.19 8.96 -22.56
CA GLU A 262 12.31 8.73 -21.13
C GLU A 262 13.52 9.48 -20.57
N PRO A 263 13.33 10.47 -19.67
CA PRO A 263 14.42 11.10 -18.96
C PRO A 263 15.02 10.13 -17.94
N ILE A 264 16.33 9.92 -18.02
CA ILE A 264 17.11 9.09 -17.10
C ILE A 264 18.30 9.88 -16.52
N HIS A 265 18.01 11.11 -16.15
CA HIS A 265 19.00 12.05 -15.64
C HIS A 265 19.68 11.50 -14.37
N THR A 266 20.97 11.75 -14.22
CA THR A 266 21.68 11.51 -12.95
C THR A 266 21.86 12.83 -12.22
N ALA A 267 22.51 12.85 -11.04
CA ALA A 267 22.85 14.09 -10.37
C ALA A 267 23.83 14.98 -11.17
N SER A 268 24.55 14.42 -12.15
CA SER A 268 25.62 15.09 -12.88
C SER A 268 25.47 15.09 -14.40
N ALA A 269 24.46 14.43 -14.95
CA ALA A 269 24.27 14.35 -16.40
C ALA A 269 22.79 14.36 -16.81
N LYS A 270 22.45 15.21 -17.79
CA LYS A 270 21.16 15.23 -18.48
C LYS A 270 21.15 14.14 -19.55
N ARG A 271 20.29 13.15 -19.37
CA ARG A 271 20.26 11.93 -20.21
C ARG A 271 18.86 11.55 -20.66
N TYR A 272 18.75 11.09 -21.91
CA TYR A 272 17.50 10.60 -22.49
C TYR A 272 17.65 9.19 -23.04
N ILE A 273 16.62 8.36 -22.82
CA ILE A 273 16.34 7.17 -23.62
C ILE A 273 15.26 7.55 -24.63
N VAL A 274 15.46 7.20 -25.89
CA VAL A 274 14.52 7.42 -26.98
C VAL A 274 14.15 6.06 -27.54
N LYS A 275 12.87 5.69 -27.47
CA LYS A 275 12.32 4.44 -28.02
C LYS A 275 11.73 4.76 -29.38
N ILE A 276 12.22 4.09 -30.42
CA ILE A 276 11.90 4.39 -31.83
C ILE A 276 11.34 3.16 -32.51
N ILE A 277 10.28 3.34 -33.29
CA ILE A 277 9.75 2.31 -34.18
C ILE A 277 10.06 2.68 -35.61
N LEU A 278 10.79 1.81 -36.30
CA LEU A 278 11.07 1.91 -37.73
C LEU A 278 9.86 1.42 -38.52
N LYS A 279 9.40 2.21 -39.50
CA LYS A 279 8.22 1.90 -40.32
C LYS A 279 8.53 0.96 -41.49
N GLU A 280 9.81 0.84 -41.83
CA GLU A 280 10.32 -0.03 -42.88
C GLU A 280 11.65 -0.66 -42.44
N SER A 281 12.10 -1.68 -43.17
CA SER A 281 13.42 -2.28 -42.93
C SER A 281 14.51 -1.35 -43.45
N LEU A 282 15.22 -0.69 -42.53
CA LEU A 282 16.35 0.18 -42.85
C LEU A 282 17.70 -0.53 -42.67
N SER A 283 18.67 -0.16 -43.51
CA SER A 283 20.07 -0.54 -43.28
C SER A 283 20.65 0.23 -42.09
N LEU A 284 21.77 -0.23 -41.54
CA LEU A 284 22.43 0.49 -40.45
C LEU A 284 22.95 1.87 -40.92
N GLU A 285 23.33 1.99 -42.18
CA GLU A 285 23.70 3.26 -42.80
C GLU A 285 22.51 4.23 -42.83
N ASP A 286 21.29 3.76 -43.12
CA ASP A 286 20.11 4.62 -43.08
C ASP A 286 19.67 4.94 -41.63
N ILE A 287 19.77 3.98 -40.72
CA ILE A 287 19.54 4.22 -39.28
C ILE A 287 20.53 5.27 -38.75
N SER A 288 21.78 5.29 -39.24
CA SER A 288 22.75 6.31 -38.82
C SER A 288 22.35 7.74 -39.21
N LYS A 289 21.62 7.90 -40.33
CA LYS A 289 21.07 9.20 -40.76
C LYS A 289 19.90 9.60 -39.88
N VAL A 290 18.98 8.65 -39.65
CA VAL A 290 17.83 8.81 -38.74
C VAL A 290 18.30 9.18 -37.33
N HIS A 291 19.37 8.55 -36.83
CA HIS A 291 19.94 8.87 -35.53
C HIS A 291 20.37 10.34 -35.42
N LYS A 292 21.06 10.88 -36.43
CA LYS A 292 21.53 12.28 -36.43
C LYS A 292 20.34 13.25 -36.40
N GLU A 293 19.29 12.94 -37.15
CA GLU A 293 18.03 13.70 -37.11
C GLU A 293 17.39 13.65 -35.71
N ILE A 294 17.22 12.45 -35.13
CA ILE A 294 16.66 12.27 -33.79
C ILE A 294 17.46 13.03 -32.75
N VAL A 295 18.79 12.91 -32.74
CA VAL A 295 19.65 13.62 -31.77
C VAL A 295 19.42 15.13 -31.86
N SER A 296 19.39 15.69 -33.08
CA SER A 296 19.11 17.12 -33.27
C SER A 296 17.74 17.53 -32.75
N ILE A 297 16.72 16.67 -32.86
CA ILE A 297 15.38 16.92 -32.33
C ILE A 297 15.40 16.89 -30.80
N ILE A 298 15.98 15.83 -30.21
CA ILE A 298 15.99 15.57 -28.77
C ILE A 298 16.80 16.64 -28.02
N MET A 299 17.80 17.26 -28.63
CA MET A 299 18.53 18.40 -28.05
C MET A 299 17.66 19.65 -27.82
N ASN A 300 16.45 19.69 -28.38
CA ASN A 300 15.55 20.84 -28.32
C ASN A 300 14.26 20.55 -27.54
N ILE A 301 14.16 19.41 -26.86
CA ILE A 301 12.98 19.06 -26.06
C ILE A 301 13.29 19.13 -24.56
N GLU A 302 12.26 19.41 -23.78
CA GLU A 302 12.35 19.44 -22.33
C GLU A 302 11.30 18.48 -21.76
N VAL A 303 11.78 17.31 -21.33
CA VAL A 303 10.97 16.22 -20.76
C VAL A 303 11.61 15.79 -19.44
N TYR A 304 10.80 15.62 -18.38
CA TYR A 304 11.26 15.30 -17.02
C TYR A 304 10.33 14.30 -16.33
N THR A 305 10.85 13.61 -15.32
CA THR A 305 10.05 12.65 -14.54
C THR A 305 9.31 13.29 -13.36
N ASN A 306 9.83 14.41 -12.84
CA ASN A 306 9.32 15.07 -11.65
C ASN A 306 9.76 16.53 -11.56
N GLU A 307 9.13 17.30 -10.67
CA GLU A 307 9.37 18.74 -10.48
C GLU A 307 10.82 19.06 -10.05
N LYS A 308 11.50 18.16 -9.32
CA LYS A 308 12.89 18.38 -8.91
C LYS A 308 13.83 18.26 -10.11
N ASP A 309 13.61 17.26 -10.95
CA ASP A 309 14.37 17.07 -12.18
C ASP A 309 14.17 18.24 -13.12
N GLU A 310 12.92 18.67 -13.32
CA GLU A 310 12.60 19.85 -14.13
C GLU A 310 13.36 21.08 -13.65
N LYS A 311 13.24 21.43 -12.37
CA LYS A 311 13.95 22.59 -11.78
C LYS A 311 15.47 22.48 -11.94
N HIS A 312 16.03 21.28 -11.86
CA HIS A 312 17.47 21.09 -11.95
C HIS A 312 18.00 21.10 -13.40
N TRP A 313 17.25 20.55 -14.35
CA TRP A 313 17.71 20.24 -15.71
C TRP A 313 17.20 21.21 -16.79
N THR A 314 16.20 22.04 -16.50
CA THR A 314 15.69 23.04 -17.44
C THR A 314 16.80 23.93 -17.99
N GLY A 315 16.88 24.02 -19.32
CA GLY A 315 17.84 24.88 -20.03
C GLY A 315 19.29 24.37 -20.00
N LYS A 316 19.56 23.21 -19.39
CA LYS A 316 20.87 22.56 -19.49
C LYS A 316 20.94 21.69 -20.74
N LEU A 317 22.14 21.59 -21.30
CA LEU A 317 22.42 20.77 -22.47
C LEU A 317 22.45 19.27 -22.13
N GLU A 318 22.07 18.44 -23.10
CA GLU A 318 22.10 16.98 -23.01
C GLU A 318 23.53 16.46 -23.02
N ASN A 319 23.82 15.50 -22.14
CA ASN A 319 25.11 14.83 -22.08
C ASN A 319 25.10 13.47 -22.77
N ASN A 320 23.97 12.74 -22.69
CA ASN A 320 23.85 11.42 -23.32
C ASN A 320 22.44 11.21 -23.90
N ILE A 321 22.38 10.68 -25.12
CA ILE A 321 21.13 10.26 -25.77
C ILE A 321 21.30 8.81 -26.23
N PHE A 322 20.42 7.93 -25.73
CA PHE A 322 20.39 6.52 -26.07
C PHE A 322 19.16 6.23 -26.93
N CYS A 323 19.37 5.91 -28.20
CA CYS A 323 18.28 5.60 -29.13
C CYS A 323 18.14 4.08 -29.28
N TYR A 324 16.95 3.55 -29.01
CA TYR A 324 16.62 2.13 -29.10
C TYR A 324 15.63 1.93 -30.25
N TYR A 325 16.02 1.13 -31.25
CA TYR A 325 15.24 0.96 -32.49
C TYR A 325 14.56 -0.40 -32.50
N GLY A 326 13.22 -0.42 -32.53
CA GLY A 326 12.38 -1.58 -32.80
C GLY A 326 11.68 -1.46 -34.16
N GLN A 327 10.99 -2.52 -34.59
CA GLN A 327 10.19 -2.54 -35.82
C GLN A 327 8.68 -2.60 -35.55
N SER A 328 8.28 -2.83 -34.30
CA SER A 328 6.87 -2.86 -33.89
C SER A 328 6.72 -2.31 -32.48
N GLU A 329 5.48 -2.11 -32.06
CA GLU A 329 5.16 -1.77 -30.67
C GLU A 329 5.55 -2.89 -29.70
N ASP A 330 5.39 -4.15 -30.11
CA ASP A 330 5.80 -5.31 -29.31
C ASP A 330 7.30 -5.30 -29.01
N ASP A 331 8.14 -4.87 -29.97
CA ASP A 331 9.57 -4.71 -29.74
C ASP A 331 9.86 -3.68 -28.65
N ILE A 332 9.08 -2.59 -28.59
CA ILE A 332 9.22 -1.56 -27.56
C ILE A 332 8.77 -2.10 -26.21
N LEU A 333 7.58 -2.70 -26.16
CA LEU A 333 7.01 -3.22 -24.92
C LEU A 333 7.89 -4.33 -24.33
N ASN A 334 8.39 -5.24 -25.16
CA ASN A 334 9.23 -6.37 -24.73
C ASN A 334 10.72 -6.01 -24.62
N SER A 335 11.08 -4.75 -24.85
CA SER A 335 12.47 -4.28 -24.86
C SER A 335 13.38 -5.10 -25.80
N ASN A 336 12.81 -5.64 -26.89
CA ASN A 336 13.53 -6.40 -27.91
C ASN A 336 13.89 -5.51 -29.09
N PHE A 337 14.94 -4.72 -28.94
CA PHE A 337 15.37 -3.78 -29.98
C PHE A 337 16.29 -4.45 -31.00
N LEU A 338 16.21 -4.02 -32.26
CA LEU A 338 17.12 -4.41 -33.34
C LEU A 338 18.53 -3.93 -33.06
N CYS A 339 18.66 -2.67 -32.66
CA CYS A 339 19.92 -2.06 -32.26
C CYS A 339 19.68 -0.88 -31.32
N LYS A 340 20.75 -0.49 -30.64
CA LYS A 340 20.86 0.75 -29.87
C LYS A 340 21.94 1.63 -30.51
N THR A 341 21.69 2.93 -30.60
CA THR A 341 22.75 3.91 -30.87
C THR A 341 22.95 4.84 -29.68
N VAL A 342 24.16 5.36 -29.56
CA VAL A 342 24.56 6.21 -28.43
C VAL A 342 25.18 7.48 -28.97
N TRP A 343 24.69 8.61 -28.49
CA TRP A 343 25.33 9.91 -28.63
C TRP A 343 25.73 10.42 -27.25
N VAL A 344 26.97 10.90 -27.13
CA VAL A 344 27.45 11.60 -25.93
C VAL A 344 28.19 12.87 -26.32
N ASP A 345 28.07 13.90 -25.48
CA ASP A 345 28.78 15.16 -25.66
C ASP A 345 30.30 15.02 -25.39
N ASP A 346 31.05 16.11 -25.58
CA ASP A 346 32.51 16.13 -25.37
C ASP A 346 32.93 16.14 -23.90
N THR A 347 32.00 16.33 -22.97
CA THR A 347 32.27 16.31 -21.52
C THR A 347 32.26 14.90 -20.94
N GLN A 348 31.67 13.93 -21.65
CA GLN A 348 31.58 12.54 -21.23
C GLN A 348 32.80 11.72 -21.67
N ASP A 349 33.10 10.66 -20.91
CA ASP A 349 34.13 9.69 -21.28
C ASP A 349 33.69 8.83 -22.48
N LYS A 350 34.06 9.27 -23.68
CA LYS A 350 33.77 8.57 -24.94
C LYS A 350 34.39 7.17 -25.00
N SER A 351 35.51 6.93 -24.32
CA SER A 351 36.16 5.61 -24.31
C SER A 351 35.33 4.58 -23.55
N TRP A 352 34.67 5.02 -22.48
CA TRP A 352 33.72 4.23 -21.72
C TRP A 352 32.42 3.98 -22.51
N TRP A 353 31.81 5.03 -23.06
CA TRP A 353 30.50 4.94 -23.71
C TRP A 353 30.53 4.25 -25.08
N TYR A 354 31.66 4.31 -25.79
CA TYR A 354 31.84 3.71 -27.12
C TYR A 354 32.73 2.48 -27.09
N ARG A 355 32.72 1.75 -25.96
CA ARG A 355 33.52 0.53 -25.81
C ARG A 355 33.08 -0.54 -26.81
N LEU A 356 33.98 -0.87 -27.74
CA LEU A 356 33.70 -1.89 -28.76
C LEU A 356 33.67 -3.32 -28.17
N SER A 357 32.77 -4.12 -28.74
CA SER A 357 32.53 -5.53 -28.52
C SER A 357 32.26 -6.22 -29.87
N ASN A 358 32.05 -7.53 -29.86
CA ASN A 358 31.65 -8.29 -31.05
C ASN A 358 30.25 -7.91 -31.60
N ARG A 359 29.46 -7.14 -30.85
CA ARG A 359 28.11 -6.71 -31.23
C ARG A 359 28.01 -5.22 -31.57
N SER A 360 29.11 -4.48 -31.44
CA SER A 360 29.10 -3.03 -31.63
C SER A 360 30.04 -2.57 -32.74
N LYS A 361 29.69 -1.49 -33.44
CA LYS A 361 30.55 -0.89 -34.46
C LYS A 361 30.19 0.57 -34.72
N PHE A 362 31.10 1.30 -35.36
CA PHE A 362 30.82 2.64 -35.89
C PHE A 362 30.37 2.57 -37.34
N ILE A 363 29.31 3.33 -37.66
CA ILE A 363 28.83 3.56 -39.02
C ILE A 363 28.49 5.04 -39.15
N ASN A 364 29.10 5.74 -40.11
CA ASN A 364 28.91 7.18 -40.34
C ASN A 364 29.07 8.03 -39.05
N ASP A 365 30.09 7.71 -38.26
CA ASP A 365 30.42 8.32 -36.95
C ASP A 365 29.37 8.10 -35.85
N VAL A 366 28.44 7.14 -36.05
CA VAL A 366 27.45 6.73 -35.06
C VAL A 366 27.87 5.40 -34.44
N TYR A 367 27.90 5.36 -33.11
CA TYR A 367 28.12 4.11 -32.38
C TYR A 367 26.84 3.28 -32.35
N PHE A 368 26.95 2.02 -32.78
CA PHE A 368 25.88 1.02 -32.72
C PHE A 368 26.24 -0.10 -31.75
N ASP A 369 25.23 -0.58 -31.04
CA ASP A 369 25.20 -1.87 -30.35
C ASP A 369 24.04 -2.70 -30.94
N ILE A 370 24.36 -3.83 -31.56
CA ILE A 370 23.46 -4.61 -32.42
C ILE A 370 23.01 -5.87 -31.70
N ASN A 371 21.70 -6.09 -31.65
CA ASN A 371 21.15 -7.28 -31.04
C ASN A 371 21.22 -8.48 -32.01
N SER A 372 22.23 -9.34 -31.83
CA SER A 372 22.38 -10.56 -32.63
C SER A 372 21.22 -11.54 -32.50
N ASN A 373 20.45 -11.45 -31.40
CA ASN A 373 19.37 -12.38 -31.07
C ASN A 373 17.98 -11.82 -31.41
N TYR A 374 17.90 -10.64 -32.04
CA TYR A 374 16.64 -9.94 -32.29
C TYR A 374 15.55 -10.82 -32.91
N LYS A 375 15.89 -11.55 -33.99
CA LYS A 375 14.94 -12.44 -34.69
C LYS A 375 14.48 -13.61 -33.83
N THR A 376 15.43 -14.29 -33.19
CA THR A 376 15.14 -15.43 -32.30
C THR A 376 14.25 -15.02 -31.12
N LEU A 377 14.54 -13.86 -30.51
CA LEU A 377 13.70 -13.32 -29.44
C LEU A 377 12.31 -12.92 -29.95
N LYS A 378 12.22 -12.33 -31.14
CA LYS A 378 10.94 -11.98 -31.76
C LYS A 378 10.06 -13.22 -31.98
N GLU A 379 10.64 -14.30 -32.51
CA GLU A 379 9.95 -15.59 -32.67
C GLU A 379 9.55 -16.20 -31.31
N PHE A 380 10.40 -16.06 -30.29
CA PHE A 380 10.09 -16.50 -28.93
C PHE A 380 8.87 -15.74 -28.36
N TYR A 381 8.86 -14.41 -28.44
CA TYR A 381 7.73 -13.60 -27.96
C TYR A 381 6.43 -13.98 -28.65
N VAL A 382 6.43 -14.16 -29.98
CA VAL A 382 5.24 -14.55 -30.73
C VAL A 382 4.72 -15.94 -30.34
N THR A 383 5.61 -16.88 -30.04
CA THR A 383 5.23 -18.27 -29.71
C THR A 383 4.88 -18.51 -28.25
N HIS A 384 5.26 -17.60 -27.34
CA HIS A 384 5.05 -17.72 -25.89
C HIS A 384 4.19 -16.59 -25.30
N THR A 385 3.53 -15.79 -26.14
CA THR A 385 2.49 -14.87 -25.67
C THR A 385 1.16 -15.62 -25.62
N ALA A 386 0.57 -15.72 -24.44
CA ALA A 386 -0.69 -16.42 -24.25
C ALA A 386 -1.90 -15.60 -24.70
N GLU A 387 -3.02 -16.30 -24.88
CA GLU A 387 -4.33 -15.69 -25.05
C GLU A 387 -4.79 -15.06 -23.73
N GLU A 388 -5.45 -13.90 -23.84
CA GLU A 388 -5.71 -13.00 -22.70
C GLU A 388 -6.59 -13.66 -21.64
N ALA A 389 -7.69 -14.31 -22.03
CA ALA A 389 -8.59 -14.95 -21.08
C ALA A 389 -7.89 -16.06 -20.29
N THR A 390 -7.11 -16.89 -20.99
CA THR A 390 -6.32 -17.97 -20.40
C THR A 390 -5.32 -17.44 -19.38
N LEU A 391 -4.51 -16.43 -19.74
CA LEU A 391 -3.51 -15.88 -18.84
C LEU A 391 -4.15 -15.17 -17.65
N ILE A 392 -5.23 -14.40 -17.88
CA ILE A 392 -5.98 -13.75 -16.80
C ILE A 392 -6.46 -14.78 -15.79
N HIS A 393 -7.07 -15.87 -16.24
CA HIS A 393 -7.58 -16.91 -15.37
C HIS A 393 -6.46 -17.53 -14.52
N GLN A 394 -5.38 -17.98 -15.15
CA GLN A 394 -4.24 -18.63 -14.47
C GLN A 394 -3.60 -17.72 -13.42
N THR A 395 -3.30 -16.46 -13.80
CA THR A 395 -2.71 -15.49 -12.87
C THR A 395 -3.64 -15.20 -11.69
N LYS A 396 -4.95 -15.02 -11.91
CA LYS A 396 -5.89 -14.76 -10.81
C LYS A 396 -5.97 -15.92 -9.82
N VAL A 397 -6.01 -17.16 -10.28
CA VAL A 397 -6.00 -18.35 -9.40
C VAL A 397 -4.76 -18.35 -8.51
N ILE A 398 -3.58 -18.08 -9.09
CA ILE A 398 -2.32 -18.03 -8.34
C ILE A 398 -2.32 -16.87 -7.34
N LEU A 399 -2.75 -15.68 -7.75
CA LEU A 399 -2.80 -14.51 -6.88
C LEU A 399 -3.74 -14.68 -5.69
N ILE A 400 -4.89 -15.34 -5.87
CA ILE A 400 -5.81 -15.63 -4.78
C ILE A 400 -5.10 -16.44 -3.69
N HIS A 401 -4.33 -17.46 -4.07
CA HIS A 401 -3.55 -18.23 -3.10
C HIS A 401 -2.47 -17.38 -2.43
N LEU A 402 -1.71 -16.60 -3.19
CA LEU A 402 -0.64 -15.75 -2.66
C LEU A 402 -1.18 -14.71 -1.67
N VAL A 403 -2.25 -13.99 -2.02
CA VAL A 403 -2.89 -12.97 -1.17
C VAL A 403 -3.39 -13.60 0.14
N ASN A 404 -4.11 -14.72 0.06
CA ASN A 404 -4.61 -15.40 1.27
C ASN A 404 -3.48 -15.90 2.19
N LEU A 405 -2.37 -16.39 1.63
CA LEU A 405 -1.18 -16.77 2.39
C LEU A 405 -0.49 -15.55 3.03
N ALA A 406 -0.41 -14.44 2.31
CA ALA A 406 0.13 -13.18 2.82
C ALA A 406 -0.71 -12.65 4.00
N GLU A 407 -2.05 -12.61 3.87
CA GLU A 407 -2.95 -12.17 4.95
C GLU A 407 -2.83 -13.05 6.20
N ARG A 408 -2.68 -14.37 6.03
CA ARG A 408 -2.43 -15.31 7.14
C ARG A 408 -1.11 -14.98 7.86
N LEU A 409 -0.04 -14.73 7.11
CA LEU A 409 1.27 -14.39 7.66
C LEU A 409 1.27 -13.01 8.33
N ILE A 410 0.60 -12.01 7.73
CA ILE A 410 0.45 -10.66 8.29
C ILE A 410 -0.32 -10.72 9.60
N LYS A 411 -1.37 -11.56 9.71
CA LYS A 411 -2.09 -11.77 10.98
C LYS A 411 -1.15 -12.30 12.06
N ALA A 412 -0.38 -13.35 11.76
CA ALA A 412 0.59 -13.91 12.71
C ALA A 412 1.65 -12.87 13.12
N PHE A 413 2.13 -12.08 12.16
CA PHE A 413 3.08 -11.00 12.40
C PHE A 413 2.49 -9.90 13.29
N ASN A 414 1.22 -9.54 13.10
CA ASN A 414 0.55 -8.57 13.96
C ASN A 414 0.39 -9.11 15.40
N GLU A 415 0.15 -10.40 15.62
CA GLU A 415 0.14 -10.98 16.98
C GLU A 415 1.53 -10.97 17.64
N LEU A 416 2.61 -11.14 16.87
CA LEU A 416 3.97 -10.90 17.35
C LEU A 416 4.18 -9.44 17.76
N LEU A 417 3.72 -8.47 16.94
CA LEU A 417 3.80 -7.04 17.26
C LEU A 417 2.96 -6.64 18.48
N ASN A 418 1.82 -7.30 18.67
CA ASN A 418 0.94 -7.13 19.83
C ASN A 418 1.54 -7.72 21.12
N GLY A 419 2.61 -8.51 21.03
CA GLY A 419 3.19 -9.25 22.15
C GLY A 419 2.29 -10.39 22.67
N THR A 420 1.27 -10.77 21.90
CA THR A 420 0.34 -11.87 22.21
C THR A 420 0.81 -13.21 21.65
N SER A 421 1.82 -13.18 20.76
CA SER A 421 2.54 -14.35 20.26
C SER A 421 4.06 -14.16 20.41
N THR A 422 4.78 -15.24 20.66
CA THR A 422 6.25 -15.23 20.75
C THR A 422 6.88 -15.29 19.36
N GLU A 423 8.16 -14.92 19.25
CA GLU A 423 8.89 -15.07 17.98
C GLU A 423 8.95 -16.54 17.51
N ILE A 424 9.05 -17.49 18.45
CA ILE A 424 9.07 -18.93 18.14
C ILE A 424 7.75 -19.36 17.49
N GLN A 425 6.61 -18.95 18.08
CA GLN A 425 5.29 -19.24 17.52
C GLN A 425 5.08 -18.61 16.15
N PHE A 426 5.58 -17.40 15.94
CA PHE A 426 5.56 -16.77 14.63
C PHE A 426 6.41 -17.54 13.60
N ILE A 427 7.59 -18.05 14.00
CA ILE A 427 8.45 -18.87 13.15
C ILE A 427 7.76 -20.19 12.77
N GLU A 428 7.09 -20.86 13.70
CA GLU A 428 6.34 -22.09 13.41
C GLU A 428 5.25 -21.88 12.34
N GLU A 429 4.55 -20.74 12.41
CA GLU A 429 3.54 -20.37 11.40
C GLU A 429 4.20 -19.99 10.06
N PHE A 430 5.31 -19.26 10.12
CA PHE A 430 6.11 -18.89 8.96
C PHE A 430 6.65 -20.11 8.19
N GLU A 431 7.11 -21.15 8.89
CA GLU A 431 7.62 -22.39 8.29
C GLU A 431 6.53 -23.19 7.56
N GLN A 432 5.26 -23.07 7.98
CA GLN A 432 4.13 -23.67 7.27
C GLN A 432 3.73 -22.89 6.00
N ILE A 433 3.82 -21.56 6.04
CA ILE A 433 3.34 -20.68 4.97
C ILE A 433 4.41 -20.50 3.88
N SER A 434 5.68 -20.37 4.27
CA SER A 434 6.75 -19.99 3.35
C SER A 434 6.96 -20.95 2.16
N PRO A 435 6.84 -22.29 2.28
CA PRO A 435 6.96 -23.19 1.13
C PRO A 435 5.82 -23.00 0.12
N LEU A 436 4.62 -22.67 0.59
CA LEU A 436 3.44 -22.44 -0.26
C LEU A 436 3.56 -21.13 -1.03
N ILE A 437 3.99 -20.04 -0.36
CA ILE A 437 4.29 -18.78 -1.06
C ILE A 437 5.33 -19.01 -2.14
N LYS A 438 6.42 -19.71 -1.83
CA LYS A 438 7.48 -20.04 -2.78
C LYS A 438 6.96 -20.85 -3.96
N TYR A 439 6.10 -21.84 -3.71
CA TYR A 439 5.47 -22.66 -4.75
C TYR A 439 4.66 -21.80 -5.73
N TYR A 440 3.72 -21.01 -5.24
CA TYR A 440 2.85 -20.18 -6.09
C TYR A 440 3.61 -19.07 -6.80
N TYR A 441 4.62 -18.48 -6.14
CA TYR A 441 5.53 -17.52 -6.78
C TYR A 441 6.20 -18.11 -8.03
N PHE A 442 6.77 -19.31 -7.93
CA PHE A 442 7.37 -19.96 -9.09
C PHE A 442 6.34 -20.43 -10.13
N GLN A 443 5.11 -20.77 -9.73
CA GLN A 443 4.04 -21.03 -10.70
C GLN A 443 3.73 -19.77 -11.53
N GLU A 444 3.61 -18.61 -10.88
CA GLU A 444 3.37 -17.34 -11.57
C GLU A 444 4.53 -16.98 -12.52
N SER A 445 5.78 -17.17 -12.09
CA SER A 445 6.95 -16.91 -12.94
C SER A 445 7.10 -17.86 -14.13
N ASN A 446 6.35 -18.97 -14.17
CA ASN A 446 6.34 -19.93 -15.27
C ASN A 446 5.16 -19.71 -16.23
N LEU A 447 4.31 -18.69 -15.99
CA LEU A 447 3.24 -18.33 -16.91
C LEU A 447 3.80 -17.78 -18.22
N ASP A 448 3.01 -17.93 -19.27
CA ASP A 448 3.29 -17.34 -20.58
C ASP A 448 3.28 -15.81 -20.52
N LEU A 449 3.85 -15.19 -21.56
CA LEU A 449 4.01 -13.74 -21.63
C LEU A 449 2.67 -13.05 -21.89
N PRO A 450 2.44 -11.86 -21.31
CA PRO A 450 1.21 -11.10 -21.53
C PRO A 450 1.18 -10.45 -22.92
N SER A 451 -0.03 -10.34 -23.48
CA SER A 451 -0.31 -9.45 -24.62
C SER A 451 -0.10 -7.98 -24.21
N LYS A 452 -0.08 -7.08 -25.20
CA LYS A 452 0.05 -5.64 -24.93
C LYS A 452 -1.13 -5.09 -24.13
N GLU A 453 -2.32 -5.66 -24.31
CA GLU A 453 -3.57 -5.23 -23.69
C GLU A 453 -3.56 -5.45 -22.17
N ILE A 454 -2.95 -6.55 -21.70
CA ILE A 454 -2.92 -6.94 -20.28
C ILE A 454 -1.54 -6.79 -19.64
N LYS A 455 -0.57 -6.20 -20.34
CA LYS A 455 0.82 -6.10 -19.89
C LYS A 455 0.98 -5.35 -18.57
N GLU A 456 0.36 -4.19 -18.42
CA GLU A 456 0.44 -3.38 -17.20
C GLU A 456 -0.22 -4.08 -16.01
N TRP A 457 -1.35 -4.74 -16.26
CA TRP A 457 -2.02 -5.57 -15.25
C TRP A 457 -1.14 -6.76 -14.83
N SER A 458 -0.59 -7.51 -15.78
CA SER A 458 0.33 -8.61 -15.52
C SER A 458 1.56 -8.13 -14.74
N ALA A 459 2.14 -6.97 -15.09
CA ALA A 459 3.24 -6.37 -14.33
C ALA A 459 2.85 -6.00 -12.89
N ALA A 460 1.61 -5.53 -12.66
CA ALA A 460 1.09 -5.28 -11.31
C ALA A 460 0.90 -6.59 -10.52
N CYS A 461 0.40 -7.67 -11.16
CA CYS A 461 0.31 -9.01 -10.59
C CYS A 461 1.69 -9.53 -10.16
N THR A 462 2.68 -9.45 -11.06
CA THR A 462 4.05 -9.87 -10.80
C THR A 462 4.70 -9.04 -9.68
N ALA A 463 4.47 -7.72 -9.64
CA ALA A 463 4.96 -6.88 -8.55
C ALA A 463 4.39 -7.31 -7.19
N LEU A 464 3.08 -7.58 -7.12
CA LEU A 464 2.44 -8.08 -5.91
C LEU A 464 2.99 -9.47 -5.51
N SER A 465 3.17 -10.38 -6.48
CA SER A 465 3.77 -11.71 -6.29
C SER A 465 5.19 -11.61 -5.69
N HIS A 466 6.03 -10.73 -6.24
CA HIS A 466 7.37 -10.45 -5.71
C HIS A 466 7.32 -9.94 -4.26
N THR A 467 6.47 -8.95 -3.97
CA THR A 467 6.34 -8.40 -2.62
C THR A 467 5.84 -9.45 -1.62
N ILE A 468 4.93 -10.33 -2.03
CA ILE A 468 4.48 -11.44 -1.18
C ILE A 468 5.63 -12.43 -0.92
N HIS A 469 6.43 -12.73 -1.94
CA HIS A 469 7.63 -13.55 -1.79
C HIS A 469 8.69 -12.88 -0.89
N ASP A 470 8.81 -11.55 -0.89
CA ASP A 470 9.75 -10.86 -0.01
C ASP A 470 9.47 -11.12 1.49
N PHE A 471 8.22 -11.34 1.90
CA PHE A 471 7.91 -11.70 3.29
C PHE A 471 8.69 -12.93 3.76
N ILE A 472 8.97 -13.89 2.88
CA ILE A 472 9.65 -15.13 3.24
C ILE A 472 11.19 -15.00 3.32
N LEU A 473 11.73 -13.80 3.11
CA LEU A 473 13.18 -13.56 3.15
C LEU A 473 13.70 -13.26 4.56
N PHE A 474 12.85 -12.81 5.48
CA PHE A 474 13.32 -12.20 6.75
C PHE A 474 13.36 -13.14 7.94
N TYR A 475 12.65 -14.28 7.89
CA TYR A 475 12.59 -15.27 8.98
C TYR A 475 13.06 -16.67 8.56
N SER A 476 13.74 -16.79 7.42
CA SER A 476 14.46 -18.01 7.06
C SER A 476 15.58 -18.31 8.06
N GLU A 477 16.04 -19.57 8.12
CA GLU A 477 17.17 -19.97 8.97
C GLU A 477 18.41 -19.08 8.75
N HIS A 478 18.69 -18.74 7.49
CA HIS A 478 19.77 -17.84 7.14
C HIS A 478 19.53 -16.42 7.69
N ALA A 479 18.32 -15.88 7.56
CA ALA A 479 18.00 -14.55 8.03
C ALA A 479 18.03 -14.45 9.58
N ILE A 480 17.58 -15.48 10.28
CA ILE A 480 17.65 -15.54 11.75
C ILE A 480 19.12 -15.48 12.22
N LYS A 481 20.02 -16.17 11.54
CA LYS A 481 21.47 -16.17 11.86
C LYS A 481 22.16 -14.83 11.56
N ASN A 482 21.71 -14.11 10.52
CA ASN A 482 22.45 -12.97 9.97
C ASN A 482 21.79 -11.60 10.21
N ARG A 483 20.58 -11.55 10.79
CA ARG A 483 19.86 -10.31 11.07
C ARG A 483 19.49 -10.21 12.55
N THR A 484 19.39 -8.99 13.07
CA THR A 484 18.85 -8.76 14.42
C THR A 484 17.32 -8.87 14.41
N TYR A 485 16.72 -9.10 15.58
CA TYR A 485 15.27 -9.09 15.76
C TYR A 485 14.63 -7.80 15.24
N ASP A 486 15.14 -6.65 15.68
CA ASP A 486 14.62 -5.34 15.26
C ASP A 486 14.75 -5.13 13.73
N ASN A 487 15.83 -5.64 13.11
CA ASN A 487 15.98 -5.58 11.66
C ASN A 487 14.92 -6.42 10.93
N ARG A 488 14.63 -7.64 11.41
CA ARG A 488 13.59 -8.50 10.82
C ARG A 488 12.21 -7.85 10.93
N ILE A 489 11.87 -7.30 12.10
CA ILE A 489 10.63 -6.56 12.32
C ILE A 489 10.52 -5.37 11.36
N ALA A 490 11.59 -4.59 11.20
CA ALA A 490 11.60 -3.44 10.29
C ALA A 490 11.37 -3.87 8.82
N CYS A 491 12.04 -4.94 8.36
CA CYS A 491 11.88 -5.45 7.01
C CYS A 491 10.46 -5.97 6.75
N MET A 492 9.88 -6.72 7.69
CA MET A 492 8.49 -7.19 7.61
C MET A 492 7.50 -6.02 7.54
N LYS A 493 7.70 -4.96 8.35
CA LYS A 493 6.85 -3.75 8.29
C LYS A 493 6.95 -3.04 6.95
N MET A 494 8.16 -2.85 6.41
CA MET A 494 8.36 -2.23 5.09
C MET A 494 7.69 -3.04 3.98
N THR A 495 7.83 -4.37 4.01
CA THR A 495 7.23 -5.28 3.04
C THR A 495 5.71 -5.26 3.13
N LYS A 496 5.14 -5.21 4.34
CA LYS A 496 3.70 -5.03 4.56
C LYS A 496 3.19 -3.70 3.99
N THR A 497 3.91 -2.60 4.17
CA THR A 497 3.56 -1.31 3.55
C THR A 497 3.59 -1.40 2.02
N GLN A 498 4.58 -2.08 1.43
CA GLN A 498 4.66 -2.25 -0.01
C GLN A 498 3.53 -3.15 -0.54
N TYR A 499 3.21 -4.22 0.16
CA TYR A 499 2.11 -5.13 -0.18
C TYR A 499 0.77 -4.39 -0.29
N TYR A 500 0.45 -3.51 0.66
CA TYR A 500 -0.76 -2.70 0.58
C TYR A 500 -0.78 -1.71 -0.60
N LYS A 501 0.39 -1.21 -1.02
CA LYS A 501 0.49 -0.35 -2.21
C LYS A 501 0.31 -1.15 -3.50
N ASP A 502 0.90 -2.33 -3.57
CA ASP A 502 0.80 -3.19 -4.76
C ASP A 502 -0.64 -3.68 -4.96
N LEU A 503 -1.35 -3.97 -3.88
CA LEU A 503 -2.79 -4.26 -3.92
C LEU A 503 -3.61 -3.07 -4.49
N GLU A 504 -3.34 -1.84 -4.03
CA GLU A 504 -4.01 -0.65 -4.56
C GLU A 504 -3.67 -0.41 -6.03
N LYS A 505 -2.41 -0.62 -6.44
CA LYS A 505 -2.00 -0.53 -7.84
C LYS A 505 -2.72 -1.57 -8.69
N LEU A 506 -2.76 -2.83 -8.26
CA LEU A 506 -3.44 -3.90 -8.97
C LEU A 506 -4.93 -3.62 -9.15
N LYS A 507 -5.60 -3.06 -8.12
CA LYS A 507 -6.99 -2.62 -8.22
C LYS A 507 -7.21 -1.60 -9.34
N GLU A 508 -6.33 -0.62 -9.47
CA GLU A 508 -6.44 0.38 -10.53
C GLU A 508 -6.16 -0.20 -11.92
N GLU A 509 -5.25 -1.17 -12.05
CA GLU A 509 -5.03 -1.88 -13.32
C GLU A 509 -6.19 -2.82 -13.68
N GLU A 510 -6.78 -3.54 -12.72
CA GLU A 510 -7.97 -4.38 -12.95
C GLU A 510 -9.16 -3.57 -13.47
N LYS A 511 -9.34 -2.33 -13.02
CA LYS A 511 -10.39 -1.43 -13.54
C LYS A 511 -10.23 -1.16 -15.04
N LYS A 512 -9.00 -1.05 -15.54
CA LYS A 512 -8.73 -0.77 -16.96
C LYS A 512 -9.06 -1.95 -17.86
N ILE A 513 -8.90 -3.17 -17.35
CA ILE A 513 -9.16 -4.42 -18.09
C ILE A 513 -10.45 -5.13 -17.65
N LYS A 514 -11.34 -4.43 -16.94
CA LYS A 514 -12.55 -5.01 -16.34
C LYS A 514 -13.45 -5.72 -17.35
N TYR A 515 -13.49 -5.23 -18.59
CA TYR A 515 -14.26 -5.86 -19.68
C TYR A 515 -13.73 -7.27 -19.99
N LEU A 516 -12.41 -7.44 -20.13
CA LEU A 516 -11.77 -8.74 -20.33
C LEU A 516 -12.03 -9.68 -19.14
N ILE A 517 -11.87 -9.18 -17.91
CA ILE A 517 -12.06 -10.00 -16.70
C ILE A 517 -13.50 -10.54 -16.62
N ASN A 518 -14.50 -9.72 -16.96
CA ASN A 518 -15.90 -10.15 -16.92
C ASN A 518 -16.21 -11.22 -17.97
N ASP A 519 -15.62 -11.13 -19.17
CA ASP A 519 -15.81 -12.11 -20.23
C ASP A 519 -15.25 -13.48 -19.85
N VAL A 520 -14.11 -13.53 -19.14
CA VAL A 520 -13.54 -14.78 -18.59
C VAL A 520 -14.48 -15.47 -17.60
N VAL A 521 -15.16 -14.71 -16.74
CA VAL A 521 -16.07 -15.28 -15.74
C VAL A 521 -17.29 -15.92 -16.41
N ILE A 522 -17.82 -15.31 -17.48
CA ILE A 522 -18.98 -15.81 -18.21
C ILE A 522 -18.67 -17.12 -18.97
N ASP A 523 -17.46 -17.27 -19.50
CA ASP A 523 -17.08 -18.46 -20.26
C ASP A 523 -16.72 -19.67 -19.38
N LEU A 524 -16.45 -19.47 -18.08
CA LEU A 524 -16.27 -20.56 -17.10
C LEU A 524 -17.60 -21.09 -16.53
N GLU A 525 -18.68 -20.31 -16.63
CA GLU A 525 -20.03 -20.71 -16.20
C GLU A 525 -20.82 -21.48 -17.28
N LYS A 526 -20.28 -21.57 -18.51
CA LYS A 526 -20.82 -22.36 -19.63
C LYS A 526 -20.07 -23.67 -19.78
#